data_AF-A0A537Y576-F1
#
_entry.id   AF-A0A537Y576-F1
#
_cell.length_a   1.000
_cell.length_b   1.000
_cell.length_c   1.000
_cell.angle_alpha   90.00
_cell.angle_beta   90.00
_cell.angle_gamma   90.00
#
_symmetry.space_group_name_H-M   'P 1'
#
loop_
_entity.id
_entity.type
_entity.pdbx_description
1 polymer ?
#
loop_
_entity_poly.entity_id
_entity_poly.type
_entity_poly.pdbx_seq_one_letter_code
_entity_poly.pdbx_strand_id
1 'polypeptide(L)'
;MRIAEFTPSVRARLSATFPTTDAVKGGSPAFGTPEATDTKGRVLQLVRRSDGANIETIFNFAAHNQELGHAPDASVVVGPGGRTLRVNRAVSDDWPGVFARTVESRLGGHAMFMVGDNGSIEDPAWPGACPQIHSDEGCFELPAHTGAALASSVVSALSSAETIAPHTLTAKIDRFVVPLQNQLFIAAFATGLFAHRTAATTSVCLDASHLPRPCFLTEVGMVDFGPQLQMLVNPGEAYPALIQGSPFGVEQMSCPGRAQPPVPAWHASAAHKLEMGLGDDMIGYEIPGPAWFADPAVVVDPSCPLSAQFQSDPTADYDRRNEYHKLESESTGPDGGSIVATHLAALAASFGGATRTITPGRFLMSSGMLTRRGADGPVGMWLTSGVIVAVPGVAAFGSTPVTYHGVFMDFDGRAQSGPDINTRGMLVFGRHGAVMRFFMDQYPMVNQGAFGAAR
;
A
#
# COMPACT_ATOMS: atom_id res chain seq x y z
N MET A 1 -14.96 -18.02 -10.13
CA MET A 1 -14.75 -16.55 -10.12
C MET A 1 -13.84 -16.19 -11.28
N ARG A 2 -13.77 -14.93 -11.68
CA ARG A 2 -12.84 -14.44 -12.70
C ARG A 2 -12.05 -13.25 -12.15
N ILE A 3 -10.77 -13.12 -12.46
CA ILE A 3 -9.94 -12.02 -11.99
C ILE A 3 -9.16 -11.37 -13.12
N ALA A 4 -9.03 -10.05 -13.11
CA ALA A 4 -8.09 -9.33 -13.97
C ALA A 4 -7.33 -8.28 -13.15
N GLU A 5 -6.07 -8.08 -13.51
CA GLU A 5 -5.25 -6.95 -13.06
C GLU A 5 -5.00 -6.04 -14.26
N PHE A 6 -5.06 -4.73 -14.05
CA PHE A 6 -4.90 -3.73 -15.10
C PHE A 6 -4.39 -2.40 -14.53
N THR A 7 -3.91 -1.51 -15.39
CA THR A 7 -3.66 -0.12 -15.01
C THR A 7 -4.94 0.69 -15.25
N PRO A 8 -5.58 1.26 -14.23
CA PRO A 8 -6.81 2.04 -14.42
C PRO A 8 -6.58 3.28 -15.28
N SER A 9 -7.63 3.73 -15.97
CA SER A 9 -7.57 4.93 -16.82
C SER A 9 -7.31 6.22 -16.02
N VAL A 10 -7.64 6.20 -14.72
CA VAL A 10 -7.35 7.26 -13.76
C VAL A 10 -6.26 6.78 -12.81
N ARG A 11 -5.32 7.65 -12.48
CA ARG A 11 -4.28 7.33 -11.49
C ARG A 11 -4.72 7.86 -10.14
N ALA A 12 -4.49 7.12 -9.07
CA ALA A 12 -4.64 7.68 -7.75
C ALA A 12 -3.67 8.87 -7.60
N ARG A 13 -4.15 9.98 -7.03
CA ARG A 13 -3.23 11.05 -6.62
C ARG A 13 -2.42 10.52 -5.44
N LEU A 14 -1.23 11.09 -5.26
CA LEU A 14 -0.38 10.73 -4.14
C LEU A 14 -0.40 11.87 -3.14
N SER A 15 -0.36 11.48 -1.88
CA SER A 15 -0.25 12.35 -0.72
C SER A 15 1.07 13.13 -0.66
N ALA A 16 1.99 12.91 -1.61
CA ALA A 16 3.28 13.57 -1.70
C ALA A 16 4.16 13.38 -0.44
N THR A 17 4.01 12.25 0.26
CA THR A 17 4.63 12.00 1.56
C THR A 17 5.56 10.79 1.53
N PHE A 18 6.64 10.85 2.30
CA PHE A 18 7.53 9.74 2.55
C PHE A 18 6.84 8.67 3.41
N PRO A 19 7.08 7.37 3.22
CA PRO A 19 7.93 6.72 2.21
C PRO A 19 7.15 6.29 0.95
N THR A 20 6.15 7.05 0.52
CA THR A 20 5.37 6.77 -0.70
C THR A 20 5.96 7.47 -1.91
N THR A 21 6.45 8.68 -1.70
CA THR A 21 7.31 9.42 -2.63
C THR A 21 8.68 9.69 -1.99
N ASP A 22 9.68 10.06 -2.80
CA ASP A 22 10.95 10.60 -2.30
C ASP A 22 10.90 12.13 -2.13
N ALA A 23 9.83 12.61 -1.48
CA ALA A 23 9.52 14.03 -1.33
C ALA A 23 10.54 14.78 -0.46
N VAL A 24 11.67 15.17 -1.06
CA VAL A 24 12.68 15.99 -0.39
C VAL A 24 12.39 17.49 -0.57
N LYS A 25 12.48 18.29 0.50
CA LYS A 25 12.35 19.75 0.47
C LYS A 25 13.26 20.38 -0.59
N GLY A 26 12.66 21.16 -1.49
CA GLY A 26 13.38 21.81 -2.59
C GLY A 26 13.77 20.87 -3.74
N GLY A 27 13.30 19.62 -3.71
CA GLY A 27 13.43 18.66 -4.81
C GLY A 27 12.66 19.08 -6.06
N SER A 28 12.98 18.44 -7.18
CA SER A 28 12.23 18.59 -8.44
C SER A 28 11.82 17.21 -8.93
N PRO A 29 10.51 16.88 -8.96
CA PRO A 29 9.37 17.73 -8.58
C PRO A 29 9.33 18.04 -7.07
N ALA A 30 8.64 19.12 -6.68
CA ALA A 30 8.60 19.63 -5.30
C ALA A 30 8.08 18.62 -4.25
N PHE A 31 7.48 17.53 -4.71
CA PHE A 31 6.80 16.50 -3.92
C PHE A 31 7.35 15.09 -4.18
N GLY A 32 8.52 15.00 -4.81
CA GLY A 32 9.18 13.74 -5.14
C GLY A 32 8.50 12.95 -6.27
N THR A 33 9.17 11.88 -6.67
CA THR A 33 8.62 10.85 -7.56
C THR A 33 7.92 9.77 -6.75
N PRO A 34 6.86 9.14 -7.31
CA PRO A 34 6.29 7.94 -6.73
C PRO A 34 7.35 6.84 -6.57
N GLU A 35 7.37 6.16 -5.42
CA GLU A 35 8.35 5.08 -5.13
C GLU A 35 7.70 3.82 -4.53
N ALA A 36 6.72 3.99 -3.64
CA ALA A 36 5.99 2.88 -3.01
C ALA A 36 4.48 3.09 -3.15
N THR A 37 3.95 2.72 -4.32
CA THR A 37 2.53 2.90 -4.66
C THR A 37 1.96 1.62 -5.26
N ASP A 38 0.65 1.40 -5.09
CA ASP A 38 -0.07 0.39 -5.84
C ASP A 38 -0.63 0.99 -7.13
N THR A 39 0.02 0.72 -8.27
CA THR A 39 -0.47 1.22 -9.56
C THR A 39 -1.52 0.31 -10.21
N LYS A 40 -1.91 -0.79 -9.55
CA LYS A 40 -2.80 -1.81 -10.12
C LYS A 40 -4.23 -1.62 -9.68
N GLY A 41 -5.14 -1.68 -10.65
CA GLY A 41 -6.54 -2.01 -10.41
C GLY A 41 -6.73 -3.51 -10.51
N ARG A 42 -7.51 -4.09 -9.60
CA ARG A 42 -7.84 -5.52 -9.62
C ARG A 42 -9.34 -5.68 -9.63
N VAL A 43 -9.87 -6.45 -10.57
CA VAL A 43 -11.31 -6.78 -10.62
C VAL A 43 -11.51 -8.26 -10.36
N LEU A 44 -12.35 -8.59 -9.38
CA LEU A 44 -12.86 -9.93 -9.12
C LEU A 44 -14.34 -9.99 -9.50
N GLN A 45 -14.69 -10.90 -10.40
CA GLN A 45 -16.08 -11.13 -10.82
C GLN A 45 -16.57 -12.50 -10.37
N LEU A 46 -17.67 -12.49 -9.63
CA LEU A 46 -18.43 -13.68 -9.26
C LEU A 46 -19.52 -13.87 -10.31
N VAL A 47 -19.54 -15.05 -10.94
CA VAL A 47 -20.54 -15.42 -11.96
C VAL A 47 -21.27 -16.68 -11.53
N ARG A 48 -22.56 -16.74 -11.84
CA ARG A 48 -23.39 -17.92 -11.59
C ARG A 48 -22.97 -19.04 -12.52
N ARG A 49 -22.78 -20.22 -11.96
CA ARG A 49 -22.30 -21.38 -12.72
C ARG A 49 -23.27 -21.87 -13.81
N SER A 50 -24.58 -21.70 -13.60
CA SER A 50 -25.61 -22.25 -14.48
C SER A 50 -25.74 -21.51 -15.82
N ASP A 51 -25.54 -20.19 -15.82
CA ASP A 51 -25.83 -19.32 -16.97
C ASP A 51 -24.76 -18.25 -17.22
N GLY A 52 -23.73 -18.17 -16.37
CA GLY A 52 -22.67 -17.17 -16.46
C GLY A 52 -23.11 -15.76 -16.05
N ALA A 53 -24.31 -15.57 -15.51
CA ALA A 53 -24.80 -14.26 -15.10
C ALA A 53 -23.91 -13.67 -14.00
N ASN A 54 -23.61 -12.37 -14.09
CA ASN A 54 -22.89 -11.65 -13.04
C ASN A 54 -23.69 -11.70 -11.73
N ILE A 55 -23.00 -12.06 -10.65
CA ILE A 55 -23.53 -11.98 -9.28
C ILE A 55 -22.95 -10.72 -8.63
N GLU A 56 -21.63 -10.57 -8.69
CA GLU A 56 -20.93 -9.48 -8.04
C GLU A 56 -19.64 -9.14 -8.79
N THR A 57 -19.31 -7.85 -8.85
CA THR A 57 -18.06 -7.34 -9.40
C THR A 57 -17.39 -6.45 -8.35
N ILE A 58 -16.26 -6.92 -7.82
CA ILE A 58 -15.47 -6.23 -6.81
C ILE A 58 -14.28 -5.58 -7.51
N PHE A 59 -14.10 -4.28 -7.32
CA PHE A 59 -12.94 -3.53 -7.77
C PHE A 59 -12.07 -3.15 -6.58
N ASN A 60 -10.86 -3.68 -6.55
CA ASN A 60 -9.85 -3.37 -5.55
C ASN A 60 -8.81 -2.39 -6.10
N PHE A 61 -8.65 -1.26 -5.40
CA PHE A 61 -7.76 -0.20 -5.78
C PHE A 61 -7.44 0.68 -4.56
N ALA A 62 -6.18 1.11 -4.44
CA ALA A 62 -5.78 2.06 -3.42
C ALA A 62 -6.21 3.47 -3.85
N ALA A 63 -7.23 4.01 -3.19
CA ALA A 63 -7.72 5.37 -3.41
C ALA A 63 -8.63 5.79 -2.25
N HIS A 64 -8.57 7.07 -1.89
CA HIS A 64 -9.61 7.69 -1.06
C HIS A 64 -10.88 7.96 -1.87
N ASN A 65 -11.97 8.17 -1.13
CA ASN A 65 -13.30 8.51 -1.61
C ASN A 65 -13.79 9.80 -0.94
N GLN A 66 -13.03 10.88 -1.11
CA GLN A 66 -13.20 12.16 -0.43
C GLN A 66 -13.55 13.32 -1.37
N GLU A 67 -13.74 13.07 -2.67
CA GLU A 67 -13.95 14.11 -3.69
C GLU A 67 -15.13 15.05 -3.38
N LEU A 68 -16.24 14.53 -2.83
CA LEU A 68 -17.39 15.34 -2.40
C LEU A 68 -17.19 15.99 -1.03
N GLY A 69 -16.44 15.34 -0.13
CA GLY A 69 -16.12 15.89 1.18
C GLY A 69 -15.35 17.21 1.05
N HIS A 70 -14.53 17.33 0.01
CA HIS A 70 -13.79 18.53 -0.32
C HIS A 70 -14.62 19.60 -1.06
N ALA A 71 -15.87 19.33 -1.46
CA ALA A 71 -16.65 20.31 -2.22
C ALA A 71 -16.87 21.64 -1.45
N PRO A 72 -16.83 22.80 -2.12
CA PRO A 72 -17.09 24.10 -1.50
C PRO A 72 -18.43 24.14 -0.79
N ASP A 73 -18.51 24.93 0.29
CA ASP A 73 -19.76 25.16 1.04
C ASP A 73 -20.89 25.76 0.17
N ALA A 74 -20.54 26.38 -0.95
CA ALA A 74 -21.47 26.92 -1.95
C ALA A 74 -22.08 25.85 -2.87
N SER A 75 -21.48 24.66 -2.98
CA SER A 75 -22.01 23.56 -3.79
C SER A 75 -23.26 23.00 -3.12
N VAL A 76 -24.41 23.09 -3.81
CA VAL A 76 -25.70 22.69 -3.28
C VAL A 76 -26.49 21.81 -4.24
N VAL A 77 -27.28 20.89 -3.68
CA VAL A 77 -28.20 20.01 -4.41
C VAL A 77 -29.61 20.08 -3.83
N VAL A 78 -30.63 19.77 -4.62
CA VAL A 78 -32.01 19.65 -4.12
C VAL A 78 -32.21 18.24 -3.60
N GLY A 79 -32.28 18.10 -2.27
CA GLY A 79 -32.54 16.84 -1.58
C GLY A 79 -34.03 16.48 -1.50
N PRO A 80 -34.35 15.36 -0.82
CA PRO A 80 -35.72 14.91 -0.61
C PRO A 80 -36.63 16.02 -0.06
N GLY A 81 -37.83 16.15 -0.62
CA GLY A 81 -38.79 17.20 -0.23
C GLY A 81 -38.46 18.61 -0.77
N GLY A 82 -37.55 18.73 -1.75
CA GLY A 82 -37.23 20.02 -2.38
C GLY A 82 -36.27 20.90 -1.58
N ARG A 83 -35.67 20.37 -0.51
CA ARG A 83 -34.77 21.13 0.36
C ARG A 83 -33.38 21.23 -0.25
N THR A 84 -32.83 22.43 -0.34
CA THR A 84 -31.42 22.64 -0.69
C THR A 84 -30.50 22.09 0.40
N LEU A 85 -29.59 21.19 0.02
CA LEU A 85 -28.57 20.58 0.86
C LEU A 85 -27.19 21.02 0.36
N ARG A 86 -26.28 21.33 1.28
CA ARG A 86 -24.86 21.48 0.95
C ARG A 86 -24.27 20.13 0.66
N VAL A 87 -23.55 20.03 -0.46
CA VAL A 87 -22.99 18.78 -0.97
C VAL A 87 -22.04 18.14 0.04
N ASN A 88 -21.09 18.91 0.58
CA ASN A 88 -20.12 18.45 1.57
C ASN A 88 -20.72 18.07 2.94
N ARG A 89 -22.03 18.24 3.13
CA ARG A 89 -22.78 17.84 4.34
C ARG A 89 -23.91 16.86 4.02
N ALA A 90 -24.04 16.45 2.77
CA ALA A 90 -24.97 15.44 2.35
C ALA A 90 -24.32 14.06 2.48
N VAL A 91 -25.11 13.06 2.89
CA VAL A 91 -24.67 11.67 2.84
C VAL A 91 -24.51 11.29 1.38
N SER A 92 -23.35 10.75 1.04
CA SER A 92 -23.02 10.31 -0.31
C SER A 92 -22.04 9.13 -0.28
N ASP A 93 -22.14 8.28 -1.29
CA ASP A 93 -21.20 7.18 -1.54
C ASP A 93 -20.03 7.62 -2.44
N ASP A 94 -19.89 8.92 -2.69
CA ASP A 94 -18.83 9.53 -3.52
C ASP A 94 -18.68 8.87 -4.92
N TRP A 95 -17.50 8.89 -5.51
CA TRP A 95 -17.21 8.23 -6.78
C TRP A 95 -17.43 6.71 -6.73
N PRO A 96 -17.24 5.98 -5.60
CA PRO A 96 -17.61 4.56 -5.51
C PRO A 96 -19.09 4.30 -5.81
N GLY A 97 -20.00 5.18 -5.36
CA GLY A 97 -21.43 5.06 -5.66
C GLY A 97 -21.74 5.22 -7.15
N VAL A 98 -21.07 6.15 -7.83
CA VAL A 98 -21.20 6.32 -9.29
C VAL A 98 -20.62 5.11 -10.02
N PHE A 99 -19.45 4.63 -9.59
CA PHE A 99 -18.81 3.43 -10.09
C PHE A 99 -19.77 2.24 -10.03
N ALA A 100 -20.31 1.95 -8.84
CA ALA A 100 -21.16 0.79 -8.61
C ALA A 100 -22.39 0.81 -9.54
N ARG A 101 -23.16 1.91 -9.54
CA ARG A 101 -24.32 2.06 -10.42
C ARG A 101 -23.98 1.89 -11.90
N THR A 102 -22.82 2.41 -12.33
CA THR A 102 -22.38 2.30 -13.72
C THR A 102 -22.04 0.85 -14.08
N VAL A 103 -21.32 0.12 -13.22
CA VAL A 103 -20.99 -1.29 -13.44
C VAL A 103 -22.24 -2.16 -13.43
N GLU A 104 -23.12 -1.98 -12.44
CA GLU A 104 -24.39 -2.72 -12.31
C GLU A 104 -25.28 -2.51 -13.55
N SER A 105 -25.35 -1.29 -14.09
CA SER A 105 -26.11 -1.00 -15.31
C SER A 105 -25.59 -1.73 -16.56
N ARG A 106 -24.28 -2.06 -16.59
CA ARG A 106 -23.61 -2.68 -17.74
C ARG A 106 -23.51 -4.20 -17.63
N LEU A 107 -23.35 -4.72 -16.41
CA LEU A 107 -23.06 -6.13 -16.17
C LEU A 107 -24.21 -6.87 -15.46
N GLY A 108 -25.18 -6.15 -14.89
CA GLY A 108 -26.10 -6.70 -13.90
C GLY A 108 -25.38 -7.05 -12.60
N GLY A 109 -26.06 -7.74 -11.68
CA GLY A 109 -25.51 -8.11 -10.37
C GLY A 109 -25.24 -6.89 -9.47
N HIS A 110 -24.41 -7.09 -8.44
CA HIS A 110 -23.92 -6.03 -7.57
C HIS A 110 -22.51 -5.58 -7.94
N ALA A 111 -22.16 -4.34 -7.62
CA ALA A 111 -20.80 -3.85 -7.75
C ALA A 111 -20.30 -3.24 -6.44
N MET A 112 -19.04 -3.51 -6.11
CA MET A 112 -18.39 -3.05 -4.90
C MET A 112 -17.03 -2.43 -5.25
N PHE A 113 -16.74 -1.27 -4.68
CA PHE A 113 -15.37 -0.81 -4.53
C PHE A 113 -14.84 -1.30 -3.18
N MET A 114 -13.67 -1.95 -3.20
CA MET A 114 -12.97 -2.44 -2.03
C MET A 114 -11.63 -1.70 -1.92
N VAL A 115 -11.50 -0.86 -0.90
CA VAL A 115 -10.31 -0.04 -0.70
C VAL A 115 -9.07 -0.91 -0.46
N GLY A 116 -7.99 -0.59 -1.17
CA GLY A 116 -6.65 -1.17 -0.92
C GLY A 116 -5.87 -0.39 0.14
N ASP A 117 -4.56 -0.43 0.06
CA ASP A 117 -3.66 0.30 0.97
C ASP A 117 -3.64 1.81 0.62
N ASN A 118 -4.64 2.54 1.11
CA ASN A 118 -4.86 3.93 0.70
C ASN A 118 -4.15 4.96 1.59
N GLY A 119 -3.43 4.58 2.66
CA GLY A 119 -3.02 5.52 3.72
C GLY A 119 -2.13 6.70 3.30
N SER A 120 -1.45 6.60 2.17
CA SER A 120 -0.67 7.71 1.60
C SER A 120 -1.04 7.99 0.14
N ILE A 121 -2.20 7.52 -0.23
CA ILE A 121 -2.81 7.69 -1.54
C ILE A 121 -3.92 8.73 -1.34
N GLU A 122 -4.33 9.39 -2.41
CA GLU A 122 -5.40 10.39 -2.39
C GLU A 122 -6.46 10.01 -3.41
N ASP A 123 -7.50 10.84 -3.56
CA ASP A 123 -8.53 10.67 -4.58
C ASP A 123 -7.94 10.45 -5.99
N PRO A 124 -8.60 9.66 -6.85
CA PRO A 124 -8.18 9.53 -8.24
C PRO A 124 -8.06 10.89 -8.96
N ALA A 125 -7.05 11.00 -9.81
CA ALA A 125 -6.83 12.16 -10.67
C ALA A 125 -7.65 12.00 -11.94
N TRP A 126 -8.59 12.92 -12.15
CA TRP A 126 -9.21 13.15 -13.46
C TRP A 126 -8.66 14.45 -14.07
N PRO A 127 -7.71 14.38 -15.03
CA PRO A 127 -7.15 15.59 -15.64
C PRO A 127 -8.24 16.37 -16.38
N GLY A 128 -8.48 17.62 -15.97
CA GLY A 128 -9.34 18.55 -16.70
C GLY A 128 -10.82 18.57 -16.33
N ALA A 129 -11.29 17.75 -15.38
CA ALA A 129 -12.56 18.01 -14.72
C ALA A 129 -12.29 19.04 -13.61
N CYS A 130 -12.90 20.21 -13.73
CA CYS A 130 -12.86 21.31 -12.75
C CYS A 130 -11.52 22.10 -12.71
N PRO A 131 -11.34 23.10 -13.60
CA PRO A 131 -10.15 23.97 -13.63
C PRO A 131 -10.09 25.04 -12.51
N GLN A 132 -11.06 25.07 -11.60
CA GLN A 132 -11.14 26.04 -10.50
C GLN A 132 -10.90 25.31 -9.17
N ILE A 133 -9.64 24.99 -8.87
CA ILE A 133 -9.24 24.36 -7.61
C ILE A 133 -8.25 25.31 -6.94
N HIS A 134 -8.65 25.86 -5.79
CA HIS A 134 -7.70 26.07 -4.70
C HIS A 134 -7.41 24.69 -4.10
N SER A 135 -6.18 24.42 -3.68
CA SER A 135 -5.67 23.09 -3.28
C SER A 135 -6.52 22.30 -2.27
N ASP A 136 -7.50 22.95 -1.66
CA ASP A 136 -8.28 22.46 -0.51
C ASP A 136 -9.78 22.29 -0.84
N GLU A 137 -10.22 22.61 -2.07
CA GLU A 137 -11.63 22.52 -2.50
C GLU A 137 -11.81 21.59 -3.72
N GLY A 138 -12.59 20.52 -3.53
CA GLY A 138 -13.07 19.58 -4.55
C GLY A 138 -14.21 20.14 -5.38
N CYS A 139 -14.74 19.34 -6.30
CA CYS A 139 -15.76 19.77 -7.25
C CYS A 139 -16.92 18.78 -7.24
N PHE A 140 -18.16 19.28 -7.28
CA PHE A 140 -19.34 18.42 -7.15
C PHE A 140 -19.45 17.39 -8.28
N GLU A 141 -19.01 17.75 -9.49
CA GLU A 141 -19.08 16.89 -10.67
C GLU A 141 -17.97 15.83 -10.74
N LEU A 142 -16.89 15.99 -9.98
CA LEU A 142 -15.70 15.13 -10.07
C LEU A 142 -16.02 13.62 -9.84
N PRO A 143 -16.84 13.24 -8.84
CA PRO A 143 -17.23 11.85 -8.63
C PRO A 143 -17.90 11.19 -9.82
N ALA A 144 -18.67 11.96 -10.60
CA ALA A 144 -19.35 11.45 -11.77
C ALA A 144 -18.33 11.01 -12.85
N HIS A 145 -17.27 11.79 -13.03
CA HIS A 145 -16.20 11.50 -13.98
C HIS A 145 -15.32 10.35 -13.49
N THR A 146 -14.83 10.42 -12.25
CA THR A 146 -13.97 9.41 -11.65
C THR A 146 -14.65 8.04 -11.64
N GLY A 147 -15.89 7.95 -11.12
CA GLY A 147 -16.62 6.70 -11.01
C GLY A 147 -16.95 6.08 -12.37
N ALA A 148 -17.39 6.88 -13.35
CA ALA A 148 -17.73 6.37 -14.70
C ALA A 148 -16.50 5.85 -15.47
N ALA A 149 -15.34 6.47 -15.28
CA ALA A 149 -14.12 6.05 -15.92
C ALA A 149 -13.52 4.78 -15.32
N LEU A 150 -13.52 4.68 -13.99
CA LEU A 150 -13.14 3.44 -13.30
C LEU A 150 -14.07 2.29 -13.68
N ALA A 151 -15.38 2.54 -13.75
CA ALA A 151 -16.35 1.54 -14.19
C ALA A 151 -16.06 1.06 -15.63
N SER A 152 -15.69 1.98 -16.52
CA SER A 152 -15.31 1.64 -17.89
C SER A 152 -14.02 0.81 -17.93
N SER A 153 -13.01 1.18 -17.15
CA SER A 153 -11.77 0.40 -17.03
C SER A 153 -12.04 -1.03 -16.53
N VAL A 154 -12.86 -1.18 -15.49
CA VAL A 154 -13.25 -2.47 -14.93
C VAL A 154 -13.98 -3.33 -15.97
N VAL A 155 -14.99 -2.79 -16.65
CA VAL A 155 -15.73 -3.52 -17.69
C VAL A 155 -14.81 -3.97 -18.83
N SER A 156 -13.87 -3.11 -19.26
CA SER A 156 -12.89 -3.46 -20.28
C SER A 156 -11.92 -4.56 -19.82
N ALA A 157 -11.43 -4.49 -18.59
CA ALA A 157 -10.49 -5.46 -18.03
C ALA A 157 -11.07 -6.88 -17.91
N LEU A 158 -12.39 -7.02 -17.76
CA LEU A 158 -13.05 -8.33 -17.70
C LEU A 158 -12.91 -9.16 -18.99
N SER A 159 -12.56 -8.54 -20.12
CA SER A 159 -12.28 -9.26 -21.36
C SER A 159 -11.01 -10.13 -21.29
N SER A 160 -10.04 -9.74 -20.45
CA SER A 160 -8.80 -10.48 -20.20
C SER A 160 -8.82 -11.24 -18.87
N ALA A 161 -9.98 -11.32 -18.20
CA ALA A 161 -10.06 -11.94 -16.87
C ALA A 161 -9.85 -13.46 -16.92
N GLU A 162 -8.91 -13.92 -16.09
CA GLU A 162 -8.55 -15.31 -15.86
C GLU A 162 -9.59 -15.97 -14.96
N THR A 163 -9.88 -17.26 -15.19
CA THR A 163 -10.80 -18.00 -14.31
C THR A 163 -10.06 -18.52 -13.08
N ILE A 164 -10.59 -18.22 -11.90
CA ILE A 164 -10.15 -18.82 -10.64
C ILE A 164 -10.85 -20.16 -10.47
N ALA A 165 -10.05 -21.22 -10.37
CA ALA A 165 -10.54 -22.57 -10.13
C ALA A 165 -11.26 -22.64 -8.77
N PRO A 166 -12.37 -23.40 -8.66
CA PRO A 166 -13.03 -23.61 -7.38
C PRO A 166 -12.08 -24.19 -6.34
N HIS A 167 -12.09 -23.62 -5.14
CA HIS A 167 -11.30 -24.07 -4.01
C HIS A 167 -12.10 -23.95 -2.70
N THR A 168 -11.64 -24.63 -1.65
CA THR A 168 -12.16 -24.43 -0.30
C THR A 168 -11.79 -23.02 0.16
N LEU A 169 -12.79 -22.23 0.53
CA LEU A 169 -12.55 -20.93 1.15
C LEU A 169 -12.06 -21.13 2.58
N THR A 170 -10.91 -20.58 2.91
CA THR A 170 -10.37 -20.57 4.27
C THR A 170 -10.16 -19.14 4.71
N ALA A 171 -10.77 -18.74 5.83
CA ALA A 171 -10.52 -17.46 6.46
C ALA A 171 -9.83 -17.68 7.80
N LYS A 172 -8.83 -16.84 8.11
CA LYS A 172 -8.22 -16.77 9.44
C LYS A 172 -8.14 -15.31 9.87
N ILE A 173 -8.26 -15.10 11.18
CA ILE A 173 -8.12 -13.81 11.83
C ILE A 173 -7.06 -13.97 12.91
N ASP A 174 -6.21 -12.97 13.09
CA ASP A 174 -5.29 -12.85 14.21
C ASP A 174 -5.60 -11.59 15.02
N ARG A 175 -5.82 -11.76 16.33
CA ARG A 175 -6.20 -10.69 17.26
C ARG A 175 -5.04 -10.36 18.18
N PHE A 176 -4.72 -9.08 18.27
CA PHE A 176 -3.56 -8.60 19.02
C PHE A 176 -3.80 -7.20 19.55
N VAL A 177 -2.88 -6.74 20.39
CA VAL A 177 -2.94 -5.40 20.97
C VAL A 177 -1.91 -4.47 20.32
N VAL A 178 -2.31 -3.23 20.08
CA VAL A 178 -1.46 -2.15 19.58
C VAL A 178 -1.34 -1.07 20.65
N PRO A 179 -0.13 -0.64 21.05
CA PRO A 179 0.04 0.45 21.99
C PRO A 179 -0.39 1.78 21.36
N LEU A 180 -1.19 2.56 22.10
CA LEU A 180 -1.50 3.94 21.77
C LEU A 180 -0.38 4.83 22.31
N GLN A 181 0.54 5.22 21.42
CA GLN A 181 1.70 6.06 21.74
C GLN A 181 1.40 7.54 21.46
N ASN A 182 0.52 7.83 20.49
CA ASN A 182 0.12 9.17 20.08
C ASN A 182 -0.63 9.91 21.19
N GLN A 183 -0.01 10.97 21.72
CA GLN A 183 -0.53 11.79 22.82
C GLN A 183 -1.80 12.55 22.43
N LEU A 184 -1.97 12.92 21.16
CA LEU A 184 -3.18 13.59 20.69
C LEU A 184 -4.38 12.63 20.76
N PHE A 185 -4.19 11.38 20.36
CA PHE A 185 -5.22 10.35 20.49
C PHE A 185 -5.52 10.07 21.96
N ILE A 186 -4.50 9.92 22.81
CA ILE A 186 -4.69 9.74 24.27
C ILE A 186 -5.56 10.88 24.84
N ALA A 187 -5.24 12.14 24.49
CA ALA A 187 -6.02 13.29 24.91
C ALA A 187 -7.45 13.27 24.34
N ALA A 188 -7.63 12.92 23.07
CA ALA A 188 -8.94 12.80 22.43
C ALA A 188 -9.83 11.71 23.08
N PHE A 189 -9.26 10.57 23.48
CA PHE A 189 -9.99 9.57 24.27
C PHE A 189 -10.33 10.09 25.68
N ALA A 190 -9.39 10.78 26.34
CA ALA A 190 -9.61 11.34 27.68
C ALA A 190 -10.69 12.44 27.69
N THR A 191 -10.85 13.19 26.60
CA THR A 191 -11.89 14.22 26.44
C THR A 191 -13.22 13.66 25.89
N GLY A 192 -13.27 12.37 25.56
CA GLY A 192 -14.46 11.73 25.02
C GLY A 192 -14.78 12.11 23.58
N LEU A 193 -13.80 12.60 22.80
CA LEU A 193 -14.00 12.92 21.38
C LEU A 193 -14.43 11.68 20.59
N PHE A 194 -13.90 10.51 20.93
CA PHE A 194 -14.28 9.23 20.36
C PHE A 194 -15.38 8.54 21.18
N ALA A 195 -16.58 9.14 21.22
CA ALA A 195 -17.67 8.74 22.12
C ALA A 195 -18.08 7.24 22.06
N HIS A 196 -17.77 6.54 20.96
CA HIS A 196 -18.16 5.14 20.74
C HIS A 196 -16.98 4.16 20.64
N ARG A 197 -15.73 4.66 20.64
CA ARG A 197 -14.53 3.81 20.70
C ARG A 197 -13.94 3.98 22.10
N THR A 198 -13.80 2.88 22.81
CA THR A 198 -13.03 2.88 24.06
C THR A 198 -11.65 2.33 23.74
N ALA A 199 -10.59 2.96 24.27
CA ALA A 199 -9.29 2.31 24.32
C ALA A 199 -9.49 0.94 24.99
N ALA A 200 -9.05 -0.12 24.32
CA ALA A 200 -9.69 -1.42 24.41
C ALA A 200 -9.55 -2.11 25.76
N THR A 201 -8.73 -1.61 26.71
CA THR A 201 -8.58 -2.30 27.98
C THR A 201 -8.28 -1.39 29.16
N THR A 202 -8.70 -1.86 30.33
CA THR A 202 -8.15 -1.52 31.65
C THR A 202 -6.71 -2.02 31.84
N SER A 203 -6.10 -2.64 30.82
CA SER A 203 -4.75 -3.19 30.86
C SER A 203 -3.78 -2.38 30.00
N VAL A 204 -2.57 -2.27 30.51
CA VAL A 204 -1.47 -1.59 29.87
C VAL A 204 -0.69 -2.61 29.03
N CYS A 205 -0.37 -2.30 27.77
CA CYS A 205 0.61 -3.06 26.99
C CYS A 205 1.91 -2.25 26.87
N LEU A 206 3.01 -2.94 26.56
CA LEU A 206 4.31 -2.32 26.41
C LEU A 206 4.54 -1.92 24.95
N ASP A 207 5.07 -0.73 24.74
CA ASP A 207 5.62 -0.34 23.44
C ASP A 207 7.00 -0.99 23.21
N ALA A 208 7.58 -0.81 22.01
CA ALA A 208 8.88 -1.33 21.63
C ALA A 208 10.03 -0.84 22.54
N SER A 209 9.81 0.27 23.27
CA SER A 209 10.75 0.82 24.26
C SER A 209 10.45 0.35 25.69
N HIS A 210 9.60 -0.68 25.83
CA HIS A 210 9.14 -1.24 27.10
C HIS A 210 8.41 -0.23 28.01
N LEU A 211 7.81 0.81 27.43
CA LEU A 211 7.02 1.77 28.19
C LEU A 211 5.55 1.34 28.26
N PRO A 212 4.91 1.48 29.43
CA PRO A 212 3.49 1.18 29.59
C PRO A 212 2.60 2.16 28.80
N ARG A 213 1.69 1.64 27.97
CA ARG A 213 0.71 2.41 27.17
C ARG A 213 -0.73 1.92 27.34
N PRO A 214 -1.75 2.79 27.17
CA PRO A 214 -3.10 2.34 26.79
C PRO A 214 -3.04 1.61 25.45
N CYS A 215 -3.92 0.65 25.19
CA CYS A 215 -3.83 -0.18 23.98
C CYS A 215 -5.19 -0.42 23.33
N PHE A 216 -5.17 -0.61 22.01
CA PHE A 216 -6.31 -1.10 21.25
C PHE A 216 -6.17 -2.60 21.01
N LEU A 217 -7.27 -3.33 21.20
CA LEU A 217 -7.45 -4.66 20.64
C LEU A 217 -7.91 -4.44 19.21
N THR A 218 -7.20 -5.03 18.28
CA THR A 218 -7.50 -4.97 16.85
C THR A 218 -7.24 -6.33 16.23
N GLU A 219 -7.45 -6.45 14.92
CA GLU A 219 -7.25 -7.70 14.20
C GLU A 219 -6.76 -7.50 12.77
N VAL A 220 -6.09 -8.52 12.26
CA VAL A 220 -5.78 -8.67 10.83
C VAL A 220 -6.45 -9.93 10.32
N GLY A 221 -6.78 -9.93 9.03
CA GLY A 221 -7.48 -11.04 8.39
C GLY A 221 -6.76 -11.55 7.15
N MET A 222 -6.96 -12.82 6.85
CA MET A 222 -6.57 -13.45 5.59
C MET A 222 -7.73 -14.29 5.08
N VAL A 223 -8.11 -14.09 3.82
CA VAL A 223 -9.08 -14.96 3.12
C VAL A 223 -8.39 -15.63 1.95
N ASP A 224 -8.31 -16.96 1.98
CA ASP A 224 -7.69 -17.79 0.95
C ASP A 224 -8.78 -18.43 0.07
N PHE A 225 -8.76 -18.06 -1.21
CA PHE A 225 -9.60 -18.63 -2.26
C PHE A 225 -8.83 -19.69 -3.04
N GLY A 226 -7.78 -20.26 -2.43
CA GLY A 226 -6.86 -21.21 -3.01
C GLY A 226 -5.63 -20.56 -3.64
N PRO A 227 -4.81 -21.37 -4.35
CA PRO A 227 -3.45 -20.96 -4.75
C PRO A 227 -3.40 -19.79 -5.74
N GLN A 228 -4.54 -19.41 -6.33
CA GLN A 228 -4.61 -18.31 -7.28
C GLN A 228 -4.94 -16.98 -6.61
N LEU A 229 -5.70 -16.94 -5.50
CA LEU A 229 -6.24 -15.69 -4.96
C LEU A 229 -6.27 -15.68 -3.43
N GLN A 230 -5.66 -14.65 -2.84
CA GLN A 230 -5.78 -14.32 -1.42
C GLN A 230 -6.24 -12.88 -1.23
N MET A 231 -6.93 -12.62 -0.13
CA MET A 231 -7.22 -11.28 0.35
C MET A 231 -6.52 -11.06 1.68
N LEU A 232 -5.85 -9.92 1.81
CA LEU A 232 -5.16 -9.48 3.02
C LEU A 232 -5.97 -8.35 3.63
N VAL A 233 -6.26 -8.40 4.92
CA VAL A 233 -7.14 -7.45 5.61
C VAL A 233 -6.36 -6.73 6.71
N ASN A 234 -6.32 -5.39 6.66
CA ASN A 234 -5.68 -4.55 7.66
C ASN A 234 -6.66 -3.54 8.29
N PRO A 235 -6.52 -3.24 9.60
CA PRO A 235 -7.50 -2.49 10.39
C PRO A 235 -7.30 -0.96 10.34
N GLY A 236 -6.96 -0.40 9.18
CA GLY A 236 -6.65 1.02 9.08
C GLY A 236 -6.35 1.48 7.68
N GLU A 237 -5.71 2.64 7.59
CA GLU A 237 -5.25 3.22 6.35
C GLU A 237 -3.76 2.96 6.20
N ALA A 238 -3.41 1.78 5.68
CA ALA A 238 -2.02 1.38 5.52
C ALA A 238 -1.33 2.11 4.38
N TYR A 239 -0.09 2.55 4.61
CA TYR A 239 0.77 3.01 3.54
C TYR A 239 1.15 1.82 2.64
N PRO A 240 1.15 1.96 1.30
CA PRO A 240 1.57 0.87 0.42
C PRO A 240 3.01 0.38 0.73
N ALA A 241 3.89 1.28 1.18
CA ALA A 241 5.22 0.94 1.65
C ALA A 241 5.24 -0.10 2.79
N LEU A 242 4.20 -0.15 3.63
CA LEU A 242 4.05 -1.09 4.74
C LEU A 242 3.65 -2.48 4.24
N ILE A 243 2.67 -2.54 3.33
CA ILE A 243 2.04 -3.80 2.89
C ILE A 243 2.75 -4.42 1.68
N GLN A 244 3.23 -3.58 0.77
CA GLN A 244 3.80 -3.95 -0.55
C GLN A 244 5.32 -3.73 -0.62
N GLY A 245 5.88 -3.01 0.35
CA GLY A 245 7.30 -2.71 0.47
C GLY A 245 7.72 -1.47 -0.32
N SER A 246 8.86 -0.90 0.05
CA SER A 246 9.41 0.33 -0.56
C SER A 246 10.87 0.15 -1.01
N PRO A 247 11.38 1.05 -1.87
CA PRO A 247 12.77 1.05 -2.27
C PRO A 247 13.70 1.83 -1.32
N PHE A 248 13.23 2.19 -0.12
CA PHE A 248 14.00 3.05 0.78
C PHE A 248 14.89 2.24 1.73
N GLY A 249 16.15 2.67 1.85
CA GLY A 249 17.12 2.07 2.78
C GLY A 249 17.09 2.73 4.16
N VAL A 250 17.67 2.07 5.15
CA VAL A 250 17.85 2.60 6.53
C VAL A 250 18.51 3.99 6.55
N GLU A 251 19.36 4.30 5.57
CA GLU A 251 20.00 5.60 5.46
C GLU A 251 19.08 6.74 5.01
N GLN A 252 17.85 6.43 4.57
CA GLN A 252 16.80 7.39 4.20
C GLN A 252 15.66 7.46 5.23
N MET A 253 15.48 6.40 6.03
CA MET A 253 14.38 6.24 6.99
C MET A 253 14.49 7.13 8.23
N SER A 254 13.51 8.00 8.50
CA SER A 254 13.48 9.00 9.58
C SER A 254 14.06 8.50 10.91
N CYS A 255 13.63 7.30 11.32
CA CYS A 255 13.99 6.63 12.55
C CYS A 255 14.75 5.32 12.28
N PRO A 256 16.06 5.38 11.92
CA PRO A 256 16.84 4.21 11.53
C PRO A 256 17.15 3.23 12.67
N GLY A 257 16.85 3.61 13.93
CA GLY A 257 16.97 2.73 15.10
C GLY A 257 15.81 1.73 15.24
N ARG A 258 14.70 1.96 14.51
CA ARG A 258 13.56 1.05 14.47
C ARG A 258 13.78 -0.06 13.47
N ALA A 259 13.34 -1.27 13.78
CA ALA A 259 13.36 -2.37 12.83
C ALA A 259 12.32 -2.14 11.71
N GLN A 260 12.68 -2.50 10.48
CA GLN A 260 11.72 -2.59 9.38
C GLN A 260 10.79 -3.80 9.62
N PRO A 261 9.46 -3.61 9.61
CA PRO A 261 8.54 -4.74 9.71
C PRO A 261 8.64 -5.63 8.45
N PRO A 262 8.25 -6.92 8.56
CA PRO A 262 8.08 -7.76 7.37
C PRO A 262 7.02 -7.16 6.44
N VAL A 263 7.10 -7.47 5.14
CA VAL A 263 6.17 -6.97 4.12
C VAL A 263 5.07 -8.01 3.86
N PRO A 264 3.83 -7.81 4.34
CA PRO A 264 2.75 -8.79 4.25
C PRO A 264 2.53 -9.42 2.88
N ALA A 265 2.49 -8.62 1.79
CA ALA A 265 2.24 -9.13 0.45
C ALA A 265 3.29 -10.18 0.03
N TRP A 266 4.55 -10.05 0.46
CA TRP A 266 5.60 -11.01 0.12
C TRP A 266 5.39 -12.35 0.83
N HIS A 267 4.66 -12.35 1.95
CA HIS A 267 4.31 -13.51 2.75
C HIS A 267 2.98 -14.17 2.34
N ALA A 268 2.20 -13.57 1.44
CA ALA A 268 1.06 -14.24 0.80
C ALA A 268 1.51 -15.14 -0.35
N SER A 269 0.88 -16.31 -0.50
CA SER A 269 1.31 -17.36 -1.44
C SER A 269 0.61 -17.33 -2.79
N ALA A 270 -0.56 -16.69 -2.86
CA ALA A 270 -1.37 -16.67 -4.06
C ALA A 270 -0.76 -15.81 -5.17
N ALA A 271 -1.08 -16.15 -6.42
CA ALA A 271 -0.66 -15.37 -7.59
C ALA A 271 -1.28 -13.97 -7.60
N HIS A 272 -2.57 -13.88 -7.25
CA HIS A 272 -3.30 -12.64 -7.10
C HIS A 272 -3.53 -12.36 -5.62
N LYS A 273 -3.39 -11.08 -5.26
CA LYS A 273 -3.65 -10.56 -3.92
C LYS A 273 -4.61 -9.40 -4.05
N LEU A 274 -5.61 -9.34 -3.20
CA LEU A 274 -6.42 -8.14 -3.03
C LEU A 274 -6.14 -7.63 -1.62
N GLU A 275 -5.88 -6.34 -1.53
CA GLU A 275 -5.68 -5.68 -0.24
C GLU A 275 -7.02 -5.12 0.21
N MET A 276 -7.37 -5.29 1.48
CA MET A 276 -8.57 -4.74 2.09
C MET A 276 -8.13 -3.87 3.27
N GLY A 277 -7.90 -2.59 2.96
CA GLY A 277 -7.74 -1.57 3.99
C GLY A 277 -9.08 -1.31 4.69
N LEU A 278 -9.03 -0.64 5.84
CA LEU A 278 -10.21 -0.33 6.67
C LEU A 278 -11.06 -1.58 7.00
N GLY A 279 -10.42 -2.74 7.07
CA GLY A 279 -11.08 -4.01 7.26
C GLY A 279 -11.28 -4.34 8.73
N ASP A 280 -12.52 -4.62 9.12
CA ASP A 280 -12.98 -5.04 10.45
C ASP A 280 -12.73 -4.04 11.62
N ASP A 281 -11.78 -3.11 11.49
CA ASP A 281 -11.48 -2.04 12.46
C ASP A 281 -10.84 -0.80 11.77
N MET A 282 -10.68 0.30 12.50
CA MET A 282 -10.03 1.56 12.06
C MET A 282 -9.17 2.16 13.17
N ILE A 283 -7.87 1.88 13.17
CA ILE A 283 -6.90 2.38 14.16
C ILE A 283 -6.16 3.64 13.70
N GLY A 284 -6.54 4.22 12.56
CA GLY A 284 -5.88 5.38 11.94
C GLY A 284 -4.89 4.97 10.85
N TYR A 285 -3.94 5.84 10.55
CA TYR A 285 -2.91 5.57 9.54
C TYR A 285 -1.87 4.57 10.03
N GLU A 286 -1.46 3.66 9.13
CA GLU A 286 -0.46 2.63 9.41
C GLU A 286 0.80 2.86 8.59
N ILE A 287 1.83 3.36 9.27
CA ILE A 287 3.09 3.79 8.66
C ILE A 287 4.21 2.84 9.11
N PRO A 288 5.18 2.46 8.26
CA PRO A 288 6.34 1.68 8.68
C PRO A 288 7.09 2.40 9.80
N GLY A 289 7.35 1.72 10.92
CA GLY A 289 7.98 2.33 12.08
C GLY A 289 9.27 3.10 11.80
N PRO A 290 10.20 2.63 10.93
CA PRO A 290 11.40 3.40 10.60
C PRO A 290 11.15 4.68 9.82
N ALA A 291 10.03 4.76 9.10
CA ALA A 291 9.65 5.95 8.31
C ALA A 291 8.83 6.96 9.14
N TRP A 292 8.21 6.50 10.23
CA TRP A 292 7.36 7.32 11.09
C TRP A 292 8.12 8.51 11.68
N PHE A 293 7.56 9.70 11.57
CA PHE A 293 8.13 10.95 12.09
C PHE A 293 7.03 11.87 12.64
N ALA A 294 7.18 12.39 13.85
CA ALA A 294 6.31 13.46 14.32
C ALA A 294 7.01 14.36 15.34
N ASP A 295 6.39 15.51 15.61
CA ASP A 295 6.76 16.41 16.70
C ASP A 295 6.68 15.68 18.06
N PRO A 296 7.57 16.00 19.03
CA PRO A 296 7.52 15.44 20.39
C PRO A 296 6.19 15.62 21.13
N ALA A 297 5.38 16.61 20.76
CA ALA A 297 4.02 16.79 21.28
C ALA A 297 3.05 15.69 20.81
N VAL A 298 3.34 15.01 19.70
CA VAL A 298 2.57 13.86 19.19
C VAL A 298 3.11 12.56 19.81
N VAL A 299 4.41 12.28 19.69
CA VAL A 299 5.06 11.13 20.35
C VAL A 299 6.49 11.48 20.73
N VAL A 300 6.87 11.14 21.97
CA VAL A 300 8.28 11.06 22.37
C VAL A 300 8.75 9.62 22.17
N ASP A 301 9.55 9.38 21.12
CA ASP A 301 10.04 8.04 20.79
C ASP A 301 11.55 7.91 21.05
N PRO A 302 11.98 7.21 22.13
CA PRO A 302 13.40 7.10 22.46
C PRO A 302 14.19 6.24 21.46
N SER A 303 13.52 5.49 20.59
CA SER A 303 14.15 4.66 19.54
C SER A 303 14.46 5.44 18.27
N CYS A 304 14.02 6.69 18.18
CA CYS A 304 14.35 7.59 17.08
C CYS A 304 15.35 8.66 17.57
N PRO A 305 16.40 8.99 16.79
CA PRO A 305 17.36 10.01 17.20
C PRO A 305 16.65 11.32 17.54
N LEU A 306 17.02 11.98 18.64
CA LEU A 306 16.44 13.30 18.99
C LEU A 306 16.59 14.30 17.83
N SER A 307 17.72 14.29 17.11
CA SER A 307 17.91 15.10 15.90
C SER A 307 16.91 14.81 14.77
N ALA A 308 16.31 13.62 14.76
CA ALA A 308 15.30 13.21 13.80
C ALA A 308 13.89 13.58 14.25
N GLN A 309 13.62 13.80 15.54
CA GLN A 309 12.34 14.30 16.08
C GLN A 309 12.30 15.82 16.24
N PHE A 310 13.46 16.44 16.46
CA PHE A 310 13.60 17.88 16.58
C PHE A 310 14.03 18.45 15.23
N GLN A 311 13.06 18.78 14.38
CA GLN A 311 13.28 19.84 13.40
C GLN A 311 13.03 21.21 14.05
N SER A 312 13.77 22.21 13.59
CA SER A 312 13.72 23.60 14.04
C SER A 312 12.43 24.36 13.68
N ASP A 313 11.54 23.73 12.91
CA ASP A 313 10.25 24.31 12.53
C ASP A 313 9.18 23.20 12.36
N PRO A 314 8.43 22.86 13.42
CA PRO A 314 7.34 21.88 13.37
C PRO A 314 6.15 22.32 12.51
N THR A 315 6.17 23.52 11.90
CA THR A 315 5.16 23.93 10.91
C THR A 315 5.51 23.50 9.48
N ALA A 316 6.67 22.86 9.29
CA ALA A 316 7.18 22.55 7.97
C ALA A 316 7.01 21.08 7.55
N ASP A 317 6.60 20.15 8.43
CA ASP A 317 6.33 18.75 8.08
C ASP A 317 7.51 18.00 7.42
N TYR A 318 8.76 18.38 7.74
CA TYR A 318 9.96 17.72 7.21
C TYR A 318 10.78 17.04 8.31
N ASP A 319 11.47 15.94 7.99
CA ASP A 319 12.45 15.30 8.89
C ASP A 319 13.87 15.86 8.70
N ARG A 320 14.84 15.43 9.51
CA ARG A 320 16.25 15.88 9.38
C ARG A 320 16.91 15.59 8.02
N ARG A 321 16.33 14.72 7.19
CA ARG A 321 16.77 14.43 5.82
C ARG A 321 16.00 15.23 4.78
N ASN A 322 15.16 16.16 5.21
CA ASN A 322 14.25 16.96 4.41
C ASN A 322 13.16 16.15 3.71
N GLU A 323 12.88 14.91 4.15
CA GLU A 323 11.74 14.14 3.64
C GLU A 323 10.45 14.73 4.20
N TYR A 324 9.41 14.87 3.37
CA TYR A 324 8.10 15.39 3.77
C TYR A 324 7.22 14.30 4.39
N HIS A 325 6.63 14.60 5.54
CA HIS A 325 5.83 13.69 6.36
C HIS A 325 4.45 14.28 6.60
N LYS A 326 3.44 13.42 6.65
CA LYS A 326 2.11 13.79 7.13
C LYS A 326 1.38 12.56 7.60
N LEU A 327 0.28 12.76 8.33
CA LEU A 327 -0.65 11.73 8.82
C LEU A 327 -0.15 10.97 10.06
N GLU A 328 1.06 11.23 10.56
CA GLU A 328 1.56 10.61 11.80
C GLU A 328 0.74 11.02 13.03
N SER A 329 0.23 12.25 13.05
CA SER A 329 -0.70 12.75 14.07
C SER A 329 -2.03 12.01 14.08
N GLU A 330 -2.34 11.25 13.03
CA GLU A 330 -3.56 10.47 12.84
C GLU A 330 -3.28 8.94 12.90
N SER A 331 -2.11 8.56 13.41
CA SER A 331 -1.72 7.16 13.67
C SER A 331 -1.74 6.82 15.16
N THR A 332 -1.81 5.53 15.51
CA THR A 332 -1.62 5.09 16.91
C THR A 332 -0.21 5.36 17.45
N GLY A 333 0.77 5.51 16.55
CA GLY A 333 2.18 5.70 16.85
C GLY A 333 3.08 4.84 15.97
N PRO A 334 4.41 4.96 16.15
CA PRO A 334 5.40 4.31 15.30
C PRO A 334 5.48 2.78 15.45
N ASP A 335 4.84 2.18 16.46
CA ASP A 335 4.74 0.72 16.60
C ASP A 335 3.53 0.15 15.87
N GLY A 336 2.46 0.94 15.69
CA GLY A 336 1.16 0.46 15.23
C GLY A 336 1.21 -0.26 13.89
N GLY A 337 1.67 0.44 12.85
CA GLY A 337 1.80 -0.15 11.52
C GLY A 337 2.78 -1.33 11.50
N SER A 338 3.89 -1.25 12.23
CA SER A 338 4.86 -2.35 12.31
C SER A 338 4.29 -3.62 12.96
N ILE A 339 3.46 -3.48 14.00
CA ILE A 339 2.78 -4.61 14.65
C ILE A 339 1.74 -5.19 13.69
N VAL A 340 0.90 -4.38 13.05
CA VAL A 340 -0.08 -4.84 12.04
C VAL A 340 0.61 -5.63 10.93
N ALA A 341 1.65 -5.07 10.32
CA ALA A 341 2.40 -5.75 9.26
C ALA A 341 3.05 -7.06 9.74
N THR A 342 3.56 -7.10 10.97
CA THR A 342 4.12 -8.31 11.56
C THR A 342 3.09 -9.41 11.71
N HIS A 343 1.92 -9.10 12.28
CA HIS A 343 0.82 -10.05 12.45
C HIS A 343 0.27 -10.50 11.09
N LEU A 344 0.05 -9.59 10.15
CA LEU A 344 -0.48 -9.92 8.83
C LEU A 344 0.51 -10.76 8.01
N ALA A 345 1.82 -10.46 8.04
CA ALA A 345 2.84 -11.28 7.39
C ALA A 345 2.94 -12.68 8.00
N ALA A 346 2.84 -12.80 9.33
CA ALA A 346 2.82 -14.10 10.01
C ALA A 346 1.56 -14.91 9.64
N LEU A 347 0.39 -14.25 9.61
CA LEU A 347 -0.87 -14.86 9.23
C LEU A 347 -0.83 -15.34 7.77
N ALA A 348 -0.33 -14.51 6.85
CA ALA A 348 -0.14 -14.85 5.44
C ALA A 348 0.80 -16.05 5.26
N ALA A 349 1.93 -16.08 5.99
CA ALA A 349 2.86 -17.20 5.97
C ALA A 349 2.23 -18.51 6.49
N SER A 350 1.22 -18.43 7.36
CA SER A 350 0.53 -19.60 7.92
C SER A 350 -0.31 -20.40 6.90
N PHE A 351 -0.55 -19.85 5.70
CA PHE A 351 -1.24 -20.55 4.60
C PHE A 351 -0.27 -21.39 3.74
N GLY A 352 1.04 -21.34 4.02
CA GLY A 352 2.05 -22.12 3.29
C GLY A 352 2.34 -21.54 1.90
N GLY A 353 2.64 -22.40 0.92
CA GLY A 353 2.87 -22.01 -0.47
C GLY A 353 4.28 -22.29 -1.00
N ALA A 354 4.56 -21.82 -2.21
CA ALA A 354 5.85 -21.98 -2.86
C ALA A 354 6.96 -21.28 -2.07
N THR A 355 8.15 -21.88 -2.06
CA THR A 355 9.31 -21.30 -1.40
C THR A 355 9.64 -19.92 -1.97
N ARG A 356 9.80 -18.97 -1.06
CA ARG A 356 10.22 -17.59 -1.33
C ARG A 356 11.44 -17.30 -0.48
N THR A 357 12.33 -16.50 -1.03
CA THR A 357 13.52 -16.01 -0.36
C THR A 357 13.38 -14.52 -0.23
N ILE A 358 13.38 -14.02 1.01
CA ILE A 358 13.47 -12.59 1.32
C ILE A 358 14.87 -12.40 1.87
N THR A 359 15.70 -11.61 1.20
CA THR A 359 17.12 -11.48 1.58
C THR A 359 17.60 -10.07 1.25
N PRO A 360 18.47 -9.47 2.10
CA PRO A 360 19.04 -8.17 1.80
C PRO A 360 19.79 -8.18 0.47
N GLY A 361 19.62 -7.14 -0.35
CA GLY A 361 20.20 -7.10 -1.69
C GLY A 361 20.05 -5.77 -2.41
N ARG A 362 20.56 -5.68 -3.64
CA ARG A 362 20.40 -4.51 -4.53
C ARG A 362 20.13 -4.97 -5.96
N PHE A 363 19.37 -4.18 -6.70
CA PHE A 363 19.28 -4.33 -8.14
C PHE A 363 20.59 -3.92 -8.81
N LEU A 364 20.88 -4.54 -9.95
CA LEU A 364 22.11 -4.36 -10.72
C LEU A 364 21.79 -3.64 -12.03
N MET A 365 22.42 -2.48 -12.23
CA MET A 365 22.42 -1.76 -13.50
C MET A 365 23.32 -2.46 -14.51
N SER A 366 23.12 -2.18 -15.81
CA SER A 366 24.00 -2.72 -16.88
C SER A 366 25.47 -2.30 -16.73
N SER A 367 25.72 -1.17 -16.05
CA SER A 367 27.06 -0.71 -15.68
C SER A 367 27.71 -1.48 -14.53
N GLY A 368 26.95 -2.32 -13.80
CA GLY A 368 27.35 -2.95 -12.55
C GLY A 368 27.10 -2.09 -11.30
N MET A 369 26.59 -0.87 -11.47
CA MET A 369 26.15 -0.04 -10.35
C MET A 369 24.95 -0.68 -9.62
N LEU A 370 24.88 -0.43 -8.32
CA LEU A 370 23.78 -0.90 -7.48
C LEU A 370 22.67 0.16 -7.41
N THR A 371 21.43 -0.29 -7.44
CA THR A 371 20.26 0.54 -7.13
C THR A 371 19.28 -0.22 -6.24
N ARG A 372 18.40 0.55 -5.60
CA ARG A 372 17.22 0.09 -4.87
C ARG A 372 15.95 0.10 -5.74
N ARG A 373 15.90 0.98 -6.74
CA ARG A 373 14.68 1.25 -7.50
C ARG A 373 14.60 0.33 -8.72
N GLY A 374 13.47 -0.33 -8.89
CA GLY A 374 13.17 -1.01 -10.16
C GLY A 374 12.99 -0.03 -11.31
N ALA A 375 12.47 1.17 -11.02
CA ALA A 375 12.26 2.24 -12.01
C ALA A 375 13.56 2.71 -12.69
N ASP A 376 14.73 2.47 -12.11
CA ASP A 376 16.02 2.83 -12.70
C ASP A 376 16.39 1.96 -13.91
N GLY A 377 15.62 0.91 -14.21
CA GLY A 377 15.88 0.01 -15.33
C GLY A 377 17.05 -0.96 -15.11
N PRO A 378 17.12 -1.68 -13.98
CA PRO A 378 18.15 -2.69 -13.76
C PRO A 378 18.05 -3.86 -14.73
N VAL A 379 19.12 -4.63 -14.84
CA VAL A 379 19.21 -5.86 -15.66
C VAL A 379 19.44 -7.13 -14.81
N GLY A 380 19.48 -6.97 -13.49
CA GLY A 380 19.56 -8.08 -12.55
C GLY A 380 19.41 -7.64 -11.10
N MET A 381 19.68 -8.57 -10.19
CA MET A 381 19.59 -8.42 -8.75
C MET A 381 20.70 -9.25 -8.09
N TRP A 382 21.36 -8.64 -7.10
CA TRP A 382 22.31 -9.29 -6.22
C TRP A 382 21.73 -9.38 -4.81
N LEU A 383 21.92 -10.54 -4.17
CA LEU A 383 21.56 -10.79 -2.78
C LEU A 383 22.82 -11.01 -1.94
N THR A 384 22.77 -10.60 -0.68
CA THR A 384 23.85 -10.78 0.31
C THR A 384 24.23 -12.24 0.56
N SER A 385 23.39 -13.20 0.16
CA SER A 385 23.73 -14.62 0.10
C SER A 385 24.76 -14.98 -0.98
N GLY A 386 25.14 -14.03 -1.84
CA GLY A 386 26.03 -14.22 -2.99
C GLY A 386 25.29 -14.60 -4.28
N VAL A 387 23.98 -14.80 -4.22
CA VAL A 387 23.15 -15.11 -5.40
C VAL A 387 23.03 -13.87 -6.29
N ILE A 388 23.26 -14.06 -7.59
CA ILE A 388 22.93 -13.09 -8.64
C ILE A 388 21.88 -13.68 -9.56
N VAL A 389 20.74 -13.00 -9.68
CA VAL A 389 19.71 -13.29 -10.68
C VAL A 389 19.79 -12.21 -11.75
N ALA A 390 19.83 -12.57 -13.03
CA ALA A 390 19.85 -11.59 -14.12
C ALA A 390 18.83 -11.94 -15.21
N VAL A 391 18.50 -10.97 -16.06
CA VAL A 391 17.68 -11.23 -17.24
C VAL A 391 18.40 -12.17 -18.23
N PRO A 392 17.68 -12.88 -19.11
CA PRO A 392 18.31 -13.66 -20.17
C PRO A 392 19.24 -12.80 -21.02
N GLY A 393 20.44 -13.32 -21.31
CA GLY A 393 21.45 -12.62 -22.11
C GLY A 393 22.55 -11.91 -21.30
N VAL A 394 22.43 -11.80 -19.97
CA VAL A 394 23.50 -11.32 -19.10
C VAL A 394 24.16 -12.50 -18.41
N ALA A 395 25.39 -12.85 -18.78
CA ALA A 395 26.14 -13.98 -18.24
C ALA A 395 26.94 -13.63 -16.98
N ALA A 396 27.40 -12.38 -16.85
CA ALA A 396 28.21 -11.93 -15.72
C ALA A 396 28.13 -10.41 -15.50
N PHE A 397 28.49 -9.96 -14.30
CA PHE A 397 28.78 -8.56 -13.97
C PHE A 397 30.27 -8.43 -13.62
N GLY A 398 31.07 -7.96 -14.57
CA GLY A 398 32.53 -7.97 -14.48
C GLY A 398 33.08 -9.41 -14.47
N SER A 399 33.77 -9.77 -13.39
CA SER A 399 34.27 -11.14 -13.17
C SER A 399 33.30 -12.03 -12.39
N THR A 400 32.15 -11.50 -11.97
CA THR A 400 31.20 -12.24 -11.13
C THR A 400 30.14 -12.89 -12.00
N PRO A 401 30.08 -14.24 -12.08
CA PRO A 401 29.10 -14.93 -12.91
C PRO A 401 27.69 -14.81 -12.33
N VAL A 402 26.69 -14.79 -13.22
CA VAL A 402 25.27 -14.89 -12.84
C VAL A 402 24.95 -16.28 -12.30
N THR A 403 24.21 -16.36 -11.20
CA THR A 403 23.78 -17.63 -10.59
C THR A 403 22.57 -18.21 -11.30
N TYR A 404 21.57 -17.37 -11.60
CA TYR A 404 20.33 -17.75 -12.25
C TYR A 404 19.90 -16.72 -13.29
N HIS A 405 19.23 -17.20 -14.34
CA HIS A 405 18.47 -16.33 -15.21
C HIS A 405 17.00 -16.33 -14.79
N GLY A 406 16.39 -15.15 -14.79
CA GLY A 406 15.00 -14.95 -14.38
C GLY A 406 14.38 -13.73 -15.02
N VAL A 407 13.18 -13.40 -14.57
CA VAL A 407 12.45 -12.18 -14.94
C VAL A 407 12.22 -11.34 -13.70
N PHE A 408 12.03 -10.03 -13.87
CA PHE A 408 11.61 -9.18 -12.77
C PHE A 408 10.23 -9.60 -12.27
N MET A 409 9.97 -9.34 -11.00
CA MET A 409 8.66 -9.53 -10.42
C MET A 409 8.22 -8.32 -9.60
N ASP A 410 6.92 -8.05 -9.64
CA ASP A 410 6.28 -6.99 -8.89
C ASP A 410 6.17 -7.34 -7.39
N PHE A 411 5.59 -6.43 -6.61
CA PHE A 411 5.34 -6.60 -5.19
C PHE A 411 4.39 -7.77 -4.85
N ASP A 412 3.55 -8.21 -5.80
CA ASP A 412 2.73 -9.42 -5.67
C ASP A 412 3.56 -10.69 -5.98
N GLY A 413 4.79 -10.57 -6.46
CA GLY A 413 5.61 -11.69 -6.90
C GLY A 413 5.15 -12.30 -8.22
N ARG A 414 4.46 -11.51 -9.07
CA ARG A 414 4.12 -11.87 -10.45
C ARG A 414 5.21 -11.42 -11.41
N ALA A 415 5.46 -12.23 -12.44
CA ALA A 415 6.43 -11.90 -13.48
C ALA A 415 6.04 -10.61 -14.23
N GLN A 416 7.04 -9.77 -14.49
CA GLN A 416 6.92 -8.55 -15.28
C GLN A 416 7.68 -8.70 -16.61
N SER A 417 7.22 -7.97 -17.64
CA SER A 417 7.93 -7.89 -18.92
C SER A 417 9.21 -7.04 -18.85
N GLY A 418 9.28 -6.13 -17.88
CA GLY A 418 10.43 -5.30 -17.56
C GLY A 418 10.28 -4.70 -16.16
N PRO A 419 11.36 -4.19 -15.58
CA PRO A 419 11.30 -3.57 -14.27
C PRO A 419 10.60 -2.20 -14.35
N ASP A 420 9.80 -1.89 -13.35
CA ASP A 420 9.14 -0.62 -13.13
C ASP A 420 9.12 -0.26 -11.62
N ILE A 421 8.32 0.73 -11.25
CA ILE A 421 8.11 1.15 -9.85
C ILE A 421 7.59 0.04 -8.93
N ASN A 422 6.84 -0.94 -9.45
CA ASN A 422 6.26 -2.02 -8.67
C ASN A 422 7.25 -3.16 -8.41
N THR A 423 8.41 -3.15 -9.07
CA THR A 423 9.40 -4.23 -8.95
C THR A 423 9.89 -4.37 -7.51
N ARG A 424 9.82 -5.60 -6.97
CA ARG A 424 10.36 -5.93 -5.63
C ARG A 424 11.32 -7.12 -5.63
N GLY A 425 11.59 -7.70 -6.79
CA GLY A 425 12.62 -8.73 -6.90
C GLY A 425 12.65 -9.44 -8.24
N MET A 426 13.05 -10.71 -8.23
CA MET A 426 13.13 -11.54 -9.44
C MET A 426 12.59 -12.95 -9.23
N LEU A 427 12.05 -13.51 -10.30
CA LEU A 427 11.46 -14.83 -10.38
C LEU A 427 12.29 -15.71 -11.32
N VAL A 428 12.68 -16.89 -10.83
CA VAL A 428 13.46 -17.89 -11.58
C VAL A 428 12.59 -19.10 -11.87
N PHE A 429 12.56 -19.50 -13.13
CA PHE A 429 11.84 -20.68 -13.60
C PHE A 429 12.81 -21.87 -13.67
N GLY A 430 12.59 -22.85 -12.80
CA GLY A 430 13.31 -24.12 -12.80
C GLY A 430 12.79 -25.10 -13.86
N ARG A 431 13.48 -26.23 -14.00
CA ARG A 431 13.00 -27.36 -14.81
C ARG A 431 11.67 -27.87 -14.24
N HIS A 432 10.75 -28.28 -15.12
CA HIS A 432 9.41 -28.78 -14.76
C HIS A 432 8.47 -27.74 -14.11
N GLY A 433 8.72 -26.44 -14.31
CA GLY A 433 7.80 -25.38 -13.85
C GLY A 433 7.94 -25.03 -12.37
N ALA A 434 9.00 -25.48 -11.69
CA ALA A 434 9.34 -24.98 -10.36
C ALA A 434 9.59 -23.47 -10.43
N VAL A 435 9.06 -22.72 -9.47
CA VAL A 435 9.20 -21.26 -9.41
C VAL A 435 9.91 -20.89 -8.12
N MET A 436 11.06 -20.24 -8.24
CA MET A 436 11.78 -19.63 -7.12
C MET A 436 11.52 -18.13 -7.14
N ARG A 437 11.01 -17.59 -6.02
CA ARG A 437 10.76 -16.15 -5.85
C ARG A 437 11.81 -15.56 -4.93
N PHE A 438 12.49 -14.52 -5.40
CA PHE A 438 13.47 -13.78 -4.63
C PHE A 438 12.98 -12.35 -4.44
N PHE A 439 12.41 -12.05 -3.28
CA PHE A 439 12.12 -10.69 -2.87
C PHE A 439 13.38 -10.05 -2.29
N MET A 440 13.61 -8.79 -2.66
CA MET A 440 14.77 -8.04 -2.22
C MET A 440 14.43 -7.19 -1.00
N ASP A 441 15.03 -7.52 0.13
CA ASP A 441 15.01 -6.61 1.28
C ASP A 441 16.02 -5.48 1.03
N GLN A 442 15.51 -4.26 0.94
CA GLN A 442 16.31 -3.09 0.58
C GLN A 442 16.75 -2.27 1.79
N TYR A 443 16.12 -2.57 2.93
CA TYR A 443 16.23 -1.75 4.14
C TYR A 443 17.63 -1.79 4.73
N PRO A 444 18.27 -2.96 4.97
CA PRO A 444 19.61 -3.00 5.53
C PRO A 444 20.63 -2.29 4.64
N MET A 445 21.58 -1.60 5.27
CA MET A 445 22.80 -1.16 4.58
C MET A 445 23.56 -2.40 4.08
N VAL A 446 24.01 -2.34 2.84
CA VAL A 446 24.90 -3.36 2.26
C VAL A 446 26.21 -2.71 1.89
N ASN A 447 27.32 -3.27 2.38
CA ASN A 447 28.67 -2.79 2.09
C ASN A 447 29.22 -3.45 0.83
N GLN A 448 28.47 -3.36 -0.27
CA GLN A 448 28.85 -3.91 -1.57
C GLN A 448 29.16 -2.76 -2.52
N GLY A 449 30.37 -2.76 -3.10
CA GLY A 449 30.73 -1.83 -4.16
C GLY A 449 30.05 -2.19 -5.48
N ALA A 450 30.20 -1.32 -6.48
CA ALA A 450 29.77 -1.63 -7.84
C ALA A 450 30.45 -2.91 -8.35
N PHE A 451 29.69 -3.70 -9.09
CA PHE A 451 30.22 -4.78 -9.89
C PHE A 451 30.82 -4.21 -11.19
N GLY A 452 31.43 -5.08 -12.02
CA GLY A 452 31.75 -4.69 -13.38
C GLY A 452 30.50 -4.71 -14.29
N ALA A 453 30.63 -4.11 -15.47
CA ALA A 453 29.55 -4.07 -16.46
C ALA A 453 29.02 -5.48 -16.81
N ALA A 454 27.73 -5.53 -17.14
CA ALA A 454 27.05 -6.71 -17.64
C ALA A 454 27.69 -7.17 -18.96
N ARG A 455 27.84 -8.48 -19.14
CA ARG A 455 28.37 -9.13 -20.35
C ARG A 455 27.53 -10.30 -20.78
#